data_AF-A0A561EIT7-F1
#
_entry.id   AF-A0A561EIT7-F1
#
_cell.length_a   1.000
_cell.length_b   1.000
_cell.length_c   1.000
_cell.angle_alpha   90.00
_cell.angle_beta   90.00
_cell.angle_gamma   90.00
#
_symmetry.space_group_name_H-M   'P 1'
#
loop_
_entity.id
_entity.type
_entity.pdbx_description
1 polymer ?
#
loop_
_entity_poly.entity_id
_entity_poly.type
_entity_poly.pdbx_seq_one_letter_code
_entity_poly.pdbx_strand_id
1 'polypeptide(L)'
;MDIIGHLAVIEHAATAGSEVWEEDAVLALFPNLAHCHEWAYGRLKEAVQRQDEQPVDRAAKLIEGHIITDWVIHYGPTLTPEPQRIGWAYQEMHLAVDRMDGFFDNALRLGITDRDPRDHDTRAHLERDFGHTSVECALDFRVGSHVADSVRENGLRQSLARLGDPAFGRNLAAEVFSGTGGYTKEPDSLLARTMGEYGDWASSIEHPEDFAALTLCTKFDWPYDRRTVDYVLEFLHGIERELDHDLAEQLVDEVVAAIADPRRMSMTV
;
A
#
# COMPACT_ATOMS: atom_id res chain seq x y z
N MET A 1 0.17 5.76 -1.53
CA MET A 1 0.08 4.69 -2.52
C MET A 1 -0.12 3.41 -1.76
N ASP A 2 -0.85 2.47 -2.32
CA ASP A 2 -1.31 1.30 -1.60
C ASP A 2 -1.05 0.01 -2.40
N ILE A 3 -1.66 -0.17 -3.56
CA ILE A 3 -1.44 -1.36 -4.41
C ILE A 3 -0.88 -0.93 -5.76
N ILE A 4 -1.68 -0.28 -6.59
CA ILE A 4 -1.30 -0.01 -7.98
C ILE A 4 -0.21 1.07 -8.07
N GLY A 5 -0.19 2.03 -7.14
CA GLY A 5 0.87 3.03 -7.07
C GLY A 5 2.22 2.41 -6.69
N HIS A 6 2.22 1.46 -5.75
CA HIS A 6 3.44 0.70 -5.37
C HIS A 6 4.04 -0.05 -6.56
N LEU A 7 3.23 -0.80 -7.30
CA LEU A 7 3.72 -1.55 -8.46
C LEU A 7 4.24 -0.60 -9.56
N ALA A 8 3.55 0.53 -9.78
CA ALA A 8 3.95 1.52 -10.77
C ALA A 8 5.34 2.13 -10.48
N VAL A 9 5.60 2.55 -9.24
CA VAL A 9 6.91 3.15 -8.89
C VAL A 9 8.04 2.12 -8.87
N ILE A 10 7.74 0.87 -8.50
CA ILE A 10 8.70 -0.25 -8.59
C ILE A 10 9.03 -0.55 -10.06
N GLU A 11 8.04 -0.61 -10.95
CA GLU A 11 8.25 -0.75 -12.40
C GLU A 11 9.13 0.40 -12.94
N HIS A 12 8.78 1.63 -12.58
CA HIS A 12 9.45 2.85 -13.04
C HIS A 12 10.92 2.88 -12.62
N ALA A 13 11.22 2.46 -11.40
CA ALA A 13 12.60 2.34 -10.90
C ALA A 13 13.44 1.29 -11.66
N ALA A 14 12.86 0.60 -12.65
CA ALA A 14 13.49 -0.37 -13.54
C ALA A 14 14.14 -1.56 -12.79
N THR A 15 13.62 -1.87 -11.60
CA THR A 15 14.11 -2.99 -10.78
C THR A 15 13.54 -4.33 -11.23
N ALA A 16 12.38 -4.35 -11.91
CA ALA A 16 11.63 -5.58 -12.20
C ALA A 16 11.02 -5.73 -13.62
N GLY A 17 10.84 -4.65 -14.40
CA GLY A 17 10.12 -4.72 -15.69
C GLY A 17 8.62 -5.04 -15.51
N SER A 18 7.92 -5.44 -16.58
CA SER A 18 6.44 -5.65 -16.54
C SER A 18 6.00 -6.82 -15.63
N GLU A 19 6.92 -7.73 -15.27
CA GLU A 19 6.66 -8.88 -14.39
C GLU A 19 6.18 -8.47 -12.99
N VAL A 20 6.45 -7.22 -12.56
CA VAL A 20 5.99 -6.67 -11.27
C VAL A 20 4.47 -6.68 -11.11
N TRP A 21 3.74 -6.62 -12.22
CA TRP A 21 2.28 -6.69 -12.24
C TRP A 21 1.75 -8.12 -12.30
N GLU A 22 2.60 -9.12 -12.48
CA GLU A 22 2.23 -10.53 -12.58
C GLU A 22 2.74 -11.29 -11.35
N GLU A 23 3.58 -12.31 -11.52
CA GLU A 23 4.00 -13.21 -10.44
C GLU A 23 4.69 -12.47 -9.28
N ASP A 24 5.35 -11.35 -9.57
CA ASP A 24 6.06 -10.56 -8.58
C ASP A 24 5.17 -9.63 -7.75
N ALA A 25 3.91 -9.42 -8.15
CA ALA A 25 3.00 -8.51 -7.45
C ALA A 25 2.80 -8.93 -5.98
N VAL A 26 2.64 -10.23 -5.72
CA VAL A 26 2.48 -10.76 -4.35
C VAL A 26 3.74 -10.61 -3.50
N LEU A 27 4.91 -10.55 -4.12
CA LEU A 27 6.18 -10.31 -3.43
C LEU A 27 6.34 -8.82 -3.12
N ALA A 28 6.05 -7.95 -4.09
CA ALA A 28 6.07 -6.50 -3.90
C ALA A 28 5.10 -6.09 -2.78
N LEU A 29 3.87 -6.60 -2.79
CA LEU A 29 2.82 -6.28 -1.81
C LEU A 29 2.94 -7.07 -0.51
N PHE A 30 3.95 -7.94 -0.36
CA PHE A 30 4.11 -8.79 0.80
C PHE A 30 4.10 -8.04 2.15
N PRO A 31 4.68 -6.82 2.28
CA PRO A 31 4.58 -6.05 3.51
C PRO A 31 3.15 -5.78 3.97
N ASN A 32 2.24 -5.49 3.03
CA ASN A 32 0.80 -5.32 3.32
C ASN A 32 0.17 -6.65 3.73
N LEU A 33 0.47 -7.74 3.00
CA LEU A 33 -0.09 -9.06 3.29
C LEU A 33 0.34 -9.63 4.65
N ALA A 34 1.56 -9.31 5.08
CA ALA A 34 2.18 -9.84 6.30
C ALA A 34 2.24 -8.86 7.48
N HIS A 35 1.70 -7.64 7.32
CA HIS A 35 1.74 -6.58 8.32
C HIS A 35 3.15 -6.35 8.91
N CYS A 36 4.18 -6.35 8.05
CA CYS A 36 5.58 -6.40 8.48
C CYS A 36 6.38 -5.10 8.25
N HIS A 37 5.70 -3.98 7.97
CA HIS A 37 6.31 -2.68 7.66
C HIS A 37 7.34 -2.21 8.68
N GLU A 38 7.02 -2.24 9.98
CA GLU A 38 7.93 -1.76 11.04
C GLU A 38 9.25 -2.53 11.08
N TRP A 39 9.19 -3.84 10.89
CA TRP A 39 10.40 -4.66 10.80
C TRP A 39 11.18 -4.32 9.53
N ALA A 40 10.49 -4.19 8.41
CA ALA A 40 11.11 -3.92 7.14
C ALA A 40 11.77 -2.53 7.08
N TYR A 41 11.22 -1.53 7.77
CA TYR A 41 11.89 -0.24 8.01
C TYR A 41 13.22 -0.40 8.75
N GLY A 42 13.28 -1.28 9.75
CA GLY A 42 14.53 -1.61 10.43
C GLY A 42 15.57 -2.18 9.47
N ARG A 43 15.15 -3.08 8.57
CA ARG A 43 16.03 -3.66 7.55
C ARG A 43 16.49 -2.66 6.50
N LEU A 44 15.62 -1.77 6.06
CA LEU A 44 15.97 -0.68 5.13
C LEU A 44 17.08 0.19 5.74
N LYS A 45 16.97 0.56 7.02
CA LYS A 45 18.03 1.33 7.71
C LYS A 45 19.35 0.59 7.73
N GLU A 46 19.33 -0.71 8.04
CA GLU A 46 20.55 -1.52 8.01
C GLU A 46 21.12 -1.65 6.58
N ALA A 47 20.28 -1.85 5.57
CA ALA A 47 20.69 -2.01 4.18
C ALA A 47 21.38 -0.73 3.65
N VAL A 48 20.78 0.44 3.92
CA VAL A 48 21.34 1.74 3.54
C VAL A 48 22.68 2.01 4.24
N GLN A 49 22.88 1.48 5.46
CA GLN A 49 24.12 1.66 6.23
C GLN A 49 25.23 0.65 5.88
N ARG A 50 24.89 -0.52 5.34
CA ARG A 50 25.88 -1.54 4.95
C ARG A 50 26.63 -1.08 3.70
N GLN A 51 27.96 -1.14 3.76
CA GLN A 51 28.84 -0.78 2.63
C GLN A 51 29.07 -1.93 1.62
N ASP A 52 28.63 -3.15 1.96
CA ASP A 52 28.94 -4.33 1.15
C ASP A 52 27.92 -4.54 0.02
N GLU A 53 28.44 -4.59 -1.21
CA GLU A 53 27.73 -4.87 -2.47
C GLU A 53 27.35 -6.36 -2.59
N GLN A 54 26.68 -6.94 -1.58
CA GLN A 54 26.11 -8.26 -1.79
C GLN A 54 24.94 -8.15 -2.78
N PRO A 55 24.85 -9.04 -3.80
CA PRO A 55 23.72 -9.06 -4.71
C PRO A 55 22.44 -9.28 -3.91
N VAL A 56 21.53 -8.30 -3.96
CA VAL A 56 20.19 -8.44 -3.39
C VAL A 56 19.36 -9.29 -4.36
N ASP A 57 18.78 -10.39 -3.85
CA ASP A 57 17.86 -11.24 -4.60
C ASP A 57 16.62 -10.45 -5.07
N ARG A 58 15.98 -10.88 -6.17
CA ARG A 58 14.84 -10.21 -6.79
C ARG A 58 13.70 -9.98 -5.81
N ALA A 59 13.33 -11.01 -5.04
CA ALA A 59 12.25 -10.90 -4.04
C ALA A 59 12.56 -9.81 -3.00
N ALA A 60 13.80 -9.72 -2.54
CA ALA A 60 14.22 -8.70 -1.60
C ALA A 60 14.18 -7.29 -2.20
N LYS A 61 14.49 -7.12 -3.50
CA LYS A 61 14.36 -5.81 -4.18
C LYS A 61 12.90 -5.36 -4.32
N LEU A 62 11.98 -6.28 -4.61
CA LEU A 62 10.56 -5.98 -4.72
C LEU A 62 9.98 -5.53 -3.37
N ILE A 63 10.31 -6.29 -2.31
CA ILE A 63 9.93 -5.94 -0.93
C ILE A 63 10.56 -4.61 -0.51
N GLU A 64 11.85 -4.40 -0.79
CA GLU A 64 12.53 -3.12 -0.51
C GLU A 64 11.88 -1.95 -1.24
N GLY A 65 11.47 -2.15 -2.51
CA GLY A 65 10.76 -1.14 -3.29
C GLY A 65 9.45 -0.69 -2.64
N HIS A 66 8.64 -1.64 -2.15
CA HIS A 66 7.43 -1.34 -1.38
C HIS A 66 7.77 -0.53 -0.12
N ILE A 67 8.76 -0.98 0.64
CA ILE A 67 9.09 -0.39 1.94
C ILE A 67 9.68 1.01 1.82
N ILE A 68 10.47 1.25 0.77
CA ILE A 68 10.94 2.61 0.44
C ILE A 68 9.75 3.49 0.11
N THR A 69 8.82 3.01 -0.70
CA THR A 69 7.63 3.78 -1.10
C THR A 69 6.82 4.20 0.12
N ASP A 70 6.46 3.25 1.00
CA ASP A 70 5.76 3.54 2.25
C ASP A 70 6.55 4.46 3.18
N TRP A 71 7.88 4.26 3.28
CA TRP A 71 8.71 5.13 4.10
C TRP A 71 8.63 6.58 3.62
N VAL A 72 8.81 6.83 2.33
CA VAL A 72 8.79 8.20 1.79
C VAL A 72 7.42 8.84 1.99
N ILE A 73 6.34 8.09 1.75
CA ILE A 73 4.96 8.56 1.94
C ILE A 73 4.70 8.99 3.39
N HIS A 74 5.16 8.21 4.37
CA HIS A 74 4.83 8.46 5.77
C HIS A 74 5.85 9.34 6.50
N TYR A 75 7.13 9.27 6.14
CA TYR A 75 8.24 9.86 6.88
C TYR A 75 9.11 10.82 6.07
N GLY A 76 8.97 10.83 4.74
CA GLY A 76 9.76 11.64 3.82
C GLY A 76 11.00 10.93 3.26
N PRO A 77 11.74 11.58 2.34
CA PRO A 77 12.79 10.94 1.52
C PRO A 77 14.06 10.55 2.29
N THR A 78 14.21 10.99 3.54
CA THR A 78 15.42 10.76 4.35
C THR A 78 15.11 9.82 5.51
N LEU A 79 15.99 8.86 5.75
CA LEU A 79 15.94 8.02 6.93
C LEU A 79 16.30 8.85 8.17
N THR A 80 15.50 8.74 9.23
CA THR A 80 15.78 9.41 10.51
C THR A 80 15.82 8.41 11.67
N PRO A 81 16.56 8.70 12.76
CA PRO A 81 16.59 7.84 13.93
C PRO A 81 15.22 7.74 14.61
N GLU A 82 14.53 8.88 14.73
CA GLU A 82 13.21 9.04 15.33
C GLU A 82 12.23 9.52 14.25
N PRO A 83 11.67 8.58 13.45
CA PRO A 83 10.78 8.94 12.35
C PRO A 83 9.51 9.59 12.89
N GLN A 84 9.16 10.73 12.33
CA GLN A 84 7.90 11.41 12.59
C GLN A 84 7.01 11.27 11.37
N ARG A 85 5.72 11.02 11.59
CA ARG A 85 4.69 10.90 10.56
C ARG A 85 4.35 12.28 9.98
N ILE A 86 5.24 12.77 9.10
CA ILE A 86 5.20 14.10 8.49
C ILE A 86 5.39 14.05 6.97
N GLY A 87 5.46 12.84 6.41
CA GLY A 87 5.57 12.63 4.97
C GLY A 87 4.34 13.10 4.20
N TRP A 88 4.36 12.89 2.90
CA TRP A 88 3.37 13.39 1.95
C TRP A 88 1.92 13.11 2.38
N ALA A 89 1.60 11.89 2.80
CA ALA A 89 0.23 11.54 3.17
C ALA A 89 -0.30 12.38 4.35
N TYR A 90 0.56 12.77 5.29
CA TYR A 90 0.17 13.59 6.44
C TYR A 90 0.05 15.08 6.10
N GLN A 91 0.70 15.53 5.03
CA GLN A 91 0.57 16.91 4.53
C GLN A 91 -0.78 17.08 3.82
N GLU A 92 -1.17 16.08 3.02
CA GLU A 92 -2.39 16.11 2.22
C GLU A 92 -3.65 15.59 2.95
N MET A 93 -3.51 14.90 4.10
CA MET A 93 -4.65 14.23 4.77
C MET A 93 -5.85 15.14 5.06
N HIS A 94 -5.63 16.45 5.17
CA HIS A 94 -6.68 17.45 5.39
C HIS A 94 -7.79 17.37 4.31
N LEU A 95 -7.44 17.04 3.06
CA LEU A 95 -8.39 16.88 1.95
C LEU A 95 -9.44 15.78 2.20
N ALA A 96 -9.07 14.75 2.96
CA ALA A 96 -9.96 13.68 3.36
C ALA A 96 -10.65 13.99 4.70
N VAL A 97 -9.89 14.48 5.69
CA VAL A 97 -10.38 14.77 7.04
C VAL A 97 -11.53 15.77 7.02
N ASP A 98 -11.45 16.81 6.19
CA ASP A 98 -12.48 17.85 6.06
C ASP A 98 -13.84 17.28 5.58
N ARG A 99 -13.83 16.09 4.98
CA ARG A 99 -15.01 15.40 4.42
C ARG A 99 -15.40 14.15 5.21
N MET A 100 -14.62 13.78 6.23
CA MET A 100 -14.74 12.50 6.94
C MET A 100 -16.12 12.28 7.56
N ASP A 101 -16.68 13.28 8.25
CA ASP A 101 -18.00 13.14 8.87
C ASP A 101 -19.11 12.93 7.83
N GLY A 102 -19.06 13.69 6.73
CA GLY A 102 -20.00 13.53 5.63
C GLY A 102 -19.88 12.16 4.96
N PHE A 103 -18.67 11.63 4.85
CA PHE A 103 -18.42 10.28 4.34
C PHE A 103 -19.01 9.20 5.27
N PHE A 104 -18.81 9.27 6.58
CA PHE A 104 -19.40 8.28 7.48
C PHE A 104 -20.92 8.41 7.62
N ASP A 105 -21.45 9.63 7.71
CA ASP A 105 -22.89 9.90 7.78
C ASP A 105 -23.62 9.37 6.53
N ASN A 106 -23.02 9.56 5.34
CA ASN A 106 -23.58 9.05 4.11
C ASN A 106 -23.52 7.53 4.02
N ALA A 107 -22.43 6.90 4.46
CA ALA A 107 -22.31 5.44 4.49
C ALA A 107 -23.41 4.81 5.37
N LEU A 108 -23.64 5.36 6.57
CA LEU A 108 -24.71 4.94 7.48
C LEU A 108 -26.10 5.16 6.87
N ARG A 109 -26.35 6.34 6.30
CA ARG A 109 -27.63 6.69 5.66
C ARG A 109 -27.96 5.79 4.47
N LEU A 110 -26.94 5.42 3.69
CA LEU A 110 -27.08 4.50 2.57
C LEU A 110 -27.19 3.03 3.05
N GLY A 111 -26.83 2.73 4.30
CA GLY A 111 -26.77 1.35 4.79
C GLY A 111 -25.64 0.55 4.15
N ILE A 112 -24.52 1.21 3.85
CA ILE A 112 -23.24 0.54 3.49
C ILE A 112 -22.65 -0.14 4.73
N THR A 113 -22.78 0.52 5.87
CA THR A 113 -22.43 -0.02 7.18
C THR A 113 -23.56 0.28 8.17
N ASP A 114 -23.69 -0.55 9.19
CA ASP A 114 -24.57 -0.33 10.35
C ASP A 114 -23.80 0.15 11.60
N ARG A 115 -22.46 0.24 11.51
CA ARG A 115 -21.58 0.68 12.58
C ARG A 115 -20.94 2.02 12.24
N ASP A 116 -20.99 2.94 13.20
CA ASP A 116 -20.29 4.21 13.11
C ASP A 116 -18.85 4.05 13.60
N PRO A 117 -17.82 4.23 12.76
CA PRO A 117 -16.42 4.17 13.19
C PRO A 117 -16.10 5.15 14.35
N ARG A 118 -16.87 6.24 14.47
CA ARG A 118 -16.72 7.26 15.52
C ARG A 118 -17.11 6.78 16.92
N ASP A 119 -17.81 5.65 17.03
CA ASP A 119 -18.21 5.09 18.31
C ASP A 119 -17.08 4.32 19.02
N HIS A 120 -16.04 3.94 18.28
CA HIS A 120 -15.00 3.03 18.78
C HIS A 120 -13.60 3.65 18.84
N ASP A 121 -13.38 4.75 18.11
CA ASP A 121 -12.09 5.43 18.04
C ASP A 121 -12.15 6.89 18.44
N THR A 122 -11.01 7.40 18.93
CA THR A 122 -10.89 8.84 19.20
C THR A 122 -10.87 9.63 17.90
N ARG A 123 -11.39 10.86 17.92
CA ARG A 123 -11.37 11.77 16.75
C ARG A 123 -9.97 11.90 16.14
N ALA A 124 -8.95 12.14 16.97
CA ALA A 124 -7.57 12.30 16.49
C ALA A 124 -7.02 11.02 15.84
N HIS A 125 -7.39 9.84 16.35
CA HIS A 125 -7.02 8.58 15.73
C HIS A 125 -7.71 8.41 14.37
N LEU A 126 -9.03 8.66 14.29
CA LEU A 126 -9.78 8.56 13.05
C LEU A 126 -9.30 9.54 12.00
N GLU A 127 -9.11 10.82 12.34
CA GLU A 127 -8.63 11.83 11.39
C GLU A 127 -7.27 11.43 10.81
N ARG A 128 -6.36 10.97 11.67
CA ARG A 128 -5.07 10.47 11.22
C ARG A 128 -5.25 9.26 10.31
N ASP A 129 -5.95 8.23 10.78
CA ASP A 129 -6.02 6.93 10.11
C ASP A 129 -6.85 6.96 8.82
N PHE A 130 -8.04 7.55 8.86
CA PHE A 130 -8.87 7.79 7.67
C PHE A 130 -8.18 8.74 6.70
N GLY A 131 -7.60 9.83 7.23
CA GLY A 131 -6.99 10.88 6.44
C GLY A 131 -5.85 10.36 5.57
N HIS A 132 -4.80 9.79 6.19
CA HIS A 132 -3.63 9.31 5.45
C HIS A 132 -3.99 8.15 4.50
N THR A 133 -4.81 7.20 4.95
CA THR A 133 -5.21 6.05 4.12
C THR A 133 -5.96 6.53 2.87
N SER A 134 -6.89 7.47 3.03
CA SER A 134 -7.68 7.98 1.90
C SER A 134 -6.84 8.73 0.87
N VAL A 135 -5.88 9.57 1.30
CA VAL A 135 -4.99 10.24 0.35
C VAL A 135 -4.00 9.29 -0.30
N GLU A 136 -3.58 8.24 0.40
CA GLU A 136 -2.72 7.18 -0.17
C GLU A 136 -3.44 6.38 -1.26
N CYS A 137 -4.71 6.03 -1.03
CA CYS A 137 -5.58 5.37 -1.99
C CYS A 137 -5.94 6.31 -3.17
N ALA A 138 -6.14 7.60 -2.93
CA ALA A 138 -6.38 8.56 -4.01
C ALA A 138 -5.11 8.76 -4.88
N LEU A 139 -3.93 8.78 -4.26
CA LEU A 139 -2.65 8.86 -4.96
C LEU A 139 -2.40 7.64 -5.85
N ASP A 140 -2.93 6.47 -5.50
CA ASP A 140 -2.87 5.27 -6.35
C ASP A 140 -3.48 5.49 -7.73
N PHE A 141 -4.57 6.26 -7.82
CA PHE A 141 -5.13 6.61 -9.12
C PHE A 141 -4.19 7.49 -9.92
N ARG A 142 -3.60 8.50 -9.28
CA ARG A 142 -2.69 9.43 -9.95
C ARG A 142 -1.47 8.72 -10.51
N VAL A 143 -0.87 7.84 -9.72
CA VAL A 143 0.40 7.20 -10.03
C VAL A 143 0.22 5.89 -10.82
N GLY A 144 -0.78 5.08 -10.48
CA GLY A 144 -0.92 3.72 -11.00
C GLY A 144 -1.98 3.53 -12.08
N SER A 145 -3.08 4.29 -12.09
CA SER A 145 -4.23 3.96 -12.97
C SER A 145 -3.91 4.03 -14.46
N HIS A 146 -3.06 4.98 -14.86
CA HIS A 146 -2.70 5.20 -16.26
C HIS A 146 -1.73 4.15 -16.81
N VAL A 147 -0.98 3.46 -15.94
CA VAL A 147 -0.10 2.35 -16.32
C VAL A 147 -0.76 0.99 -16.19
N ALA A 148 -1.75 0.84 -15.30
CA ALA A 148 -2.48 -0.40 -15.07
C ALA A 148 -3.48 -0.71 -16.22
N ASP A 149 -2.96 -0.97 -17.41
CA ASP A 149 -3.78 -1.46 -18.54
C ASP A 149 -4.43 -2.82 -18.24
N SER A 150 -5.34 -3.25 -19.11
CA SER A 150 -6.09 -4.50 -18.90
C SER A 150 -5.21 -5.76 -18.83
N VAL A 151 -3.98 -5.73 -19.37
CA VAL A 151 -3.05 -6.87 -19.28
C VAL A 151 -2.46 -6.92 -17.88
N ARG A 152 -1.93 -5.79 -17.40
CA ARG A 152 -1.37 -5.66 -16.04
C ARG A 152 -2.41 -5.90 -14.96
N GLU A 153 -3.61 -5.34 -15.12
CA GLU A 153 -4.75 -5.59 -14.23
C GLU A 153 -5.04 -7.09 -14.10
N ASN A 154 -5.13 -7.78 -15.24
CA ASN A 154 -5.42 -9.20 -15.23
C ASN A 154 -4.27 -10.02 -14.63
N GLY A 155 -3.02 -9.63 -14.86
CA GLY A 155 -1.85 -10.22 -14.20
C GLY A 155 -1.92 -10.09 -12.67
N LEU A 156 -2.20 -8.88 -12.18
CA LEU A 156 -2.28 -8.57 -10.76
C LEU A 156 -3.41 -9.38 -10.11
N ARG A 157 -4.57 -9.40 -10.75
CA ARG A 157 -5.73 -10.18 -10.32
C ARG A 157 -5.42 -11.66 -10.23
N GLN A 158 -4.77 -12.24 -11.23
CA GLN A 158 -4.42 -13.66 -11.24
C GLN A 158 -3.42 -14.01 -10.14
N SER A 159 -2.44 -13.14 -9.90
CA SER A 159 -1.45 -13.34 -8.83
C SER A 159 -2.07 -13.25 -7.44
N LEU A 160 -2.91 -12.25 -7.20
CA LEU A 160 -3.60 -12.11 -5.91
C LEU A 160 -4.58 -13.26 -5.67
N ALA A 161 -5.32 -13.72 -6.69
CA ALA A 161 -6.26 -14.83 -6.56
C ALA A 161 -5.61 -16.13 -6.05
N ARG A 162 -4.30 -16.34 -6.29
CA ARG A 162 -3.56 -17.49 -5.76
C ARG A 162 -3.49 -17.50 -4.23
N LEU A 163 -3.58 -16.34 -3.58
CA LEU A 163 -3.60 -16.22 -2.12
C LEU A 163 -4.85 -16.86 -1.49
N GLY A 164 -5.90 -17.09 -2.29
CA GLY A 164 -7.07 -17.86 -1.88
C GLY A 164 -6.78 -19.34 -1.64
N ASP A 165 -5.63 -19.86 -2.09
CA ASP A 165 -5.12 -21.18 -1.66
C ASP A 165 -4.26 -21.01 -0.38
N PRO A 166 -4.73 -21.52 0.78
CA PRO A 166 -3.98 -21.41 2.02
C PRO A 166 -2.61 -22.11 2.00
N ALA A 167 -2.42 -23.12 1.14
CA ALA A 167 -1.13 -23.77 0.98
C ALA A 167 -0.13 -22.87 0.24
N PHE A 168 -0.59 -22.17 -0.81
CA PHE A 168 0.21 -21.19 -1.53
C PHE A 168 0.65 -20.05 -0.62
N GLY A 169 -0.28 -19.40 0.09
CA GLY A 169 0.04 -18.28 1.00
C GLY A 169 1.05 -18.67 2.09
N ARG A 170 0.89 -19.86 2.70
CA ARG A 170 1.85 -20.38 3.68
C ARG A 170 3.23 -20.63 3.09
N ASN A 171 3.31 -21.20 1.88
CA ASN A 171 4.59 -21.46 1.22
C ASN A 171 5.28 -20.15 0.84
N LEU A 172 4.56 -19.18 0.28
CA LEU A 172 5.05 -17.83 -0.02
C LEU A 172 5.65 -17.19 1.25
N ALA A 173 4.88 -17.19 2.33
CA ALA A 173 5.35 -16.65 3.61
C ALA A 173 6.60 -17.38 4.10
N ALA A 174 6.61 -18.71 4.10
CA ALA A 174 7.76 -19.50 4.55
C ALA A 174 9.02 -19.25 3.70
N GLU A 175 8.88 -19.13 2.38
CA GLU A 175 9.98 -18.83 1.45
C GLU A 175 10.54 -17.43 1.70
N VAL A 176 9.69 -16.40 1.69
CA VAL A 176 10.09 -15.02 1.98
C VAL A 176 10.72 -14.93 3.37
N PHE A 177 10.15 -15.58 4.37
CA PHE A 177 10.70 -15.63 5.72
C PHE A 177 12.04 -16.34 5.80
N SER A 178 12.19 -17.49 5.16
CA SER A 178 13.47 -18.20 5.13
C SER A 178 14.58 -17.38 4.45
N GLY A 179 14.24 -16.64 3.39
CA GLY A 179 15.17 -15.77 2.66
C GLY A 179 15.47 -14.44 3.35
N THR A 180 14.53 -13.91 4.13
CA THR A 180 14.65 -12.59 4.77
C THR A 180 14.93 -12.62 6.27
N GLY A 181 14.95 -13.82 6.89
CA GLY A 181 15.27 -14.02 8.31
C GLY A 181 14.05 -14.12 9.24
N GLY A 182 12.85 -14.31 8.70
CA GLY A 182 11.62 -14.75 9.36
C GLY A 182 10.87 -13.68 10.15
N TYR A 183 9.87 -13.03 9.55
CA TYR A 183 9.28 -11.84 10.18
C TYR A 183 7.84 -11.52 9.80
N THR A 184 6.96 -11.88 10.72
CA THR A 184 5.68 -11.24 11.00
C THR A 184 5.50 -11.26 12.52
N LYS A 185 4.96 -10.18 13.11
CA LYS A 185 4.51 -10.21 14.52
C LYS A 185 3.15 -10.89 14.65
N GLU A 186 2.47 -11.06 13.53
CA GLU A 186 1.13 -11.59 13.46
C GLU A 186 1.13 -13.12 13.51
N PRO A 187 0.15 -13.72 14.20
CA PRO A 187 0.00 -15.16 14.23
C PRO A 187 -0.34 -15.70 12.83
N ASP A 188 0.08 -16.95 12.55
CA ASP A 188 -0.20 -17.64 11.28
C ASP A 188 -1.68 -17.57 10.87
N SER A 189 -2.59 -17.56 11.84
CA SER A 189 -4.04 -17.44 11.61
C SER A 189 -4.44 -16.09 11.00
N LEU A 190 -3.80 -14.99 11.43
CA LEU A 190 -4.09 -13.66 10.90
C LEU A 190 -3.46 -13.49 9.51
N LEU A 191 -2.24 -13.99 9.33
CA LEU A 191 -1.59 -14.01 8.00
C LEU A 191 -2.42 -14.78 6.98
N ALA A 192 -2.86 -15.99 7.34
CA ALA A 192 -3.69 -16.82 6.48
C ALA A 192 -5.04 -16.16 6.17
N ARG A 193 -5.64 -15.47 7.15
CA ARG A 193 -6.88 -14.71 6.94
C ARG A 193 -6.65 -13.57 5.94
N THR A 194 -5.66 -12.72 6.18
CA THR A 194 -5.37 -11.54 5.35
C THR A 194 -5.06 -11.95 3.91
N MET A 195 -4.20 -12.96 3.70
CA MET A 195 -3.93 -13.48 2.36
C MET A 195 -5.18 -14.06 1.71
N GLY A 196 -5.99 -14.81 2.46
CA GLY A 196 -7.26 -15.36 1.96
C GLY A 196 -8.23 -14.25 1.51
N GLU A 197 -8.36 -13.19 2.30
CA GLU A 197 -9.19 -12.02 1.96
C GLU A 197 -8.72 -11.37 0.65
N TYR A 198 -7.41 -11.12 0.48
CA TYR A 198 -6.85 -10.64 -0.79
C TYR A 198 -7.12 -11.58 -1.97
N GLY A 199 -7.06 -12.89 -1.75
CA GLY A 199 -7.37 -13.89 -2.76
C GLY A 199 -8.85 -13.89 -3.18
N ASP A 200 -9.75 -13.79 -2.19
CA ASP A 200 -11.19 -13.74 -2.42
C ASP A 200 -11.57 -12.46 -3.16
N TRP A 201 -11.02 -11.31 -2.75
CA TRP A 201 -11.29 -10.02 -3.37
C TRP A 201 -10.80 -9.92 -4.80
N ALA A 202 -9.67 -10.56 -5.15
CA ALA A 202 -9.18 -10.56 -6.52
C ALA A 202 -10.26 -11.04 -7.52
N SER A 203 -11.15 -11.95 -7.12
CA SER A 203 -12.25 -12.41 -7.96
C SER A 203 -13.34 -11.35 -8.22
N SER A 204 -13.41 -10.32 -7.39
CA SER A 204 -14.42 -9.24 -7.40
C SER A 204 -13.90 -7.92 -7.99
N ILE A 205 -12.61 -7.84 -8.34
CA ILE A 205 -12.01 -6.68 -9.01
C ILE A 205 -12.47 -6.62 -10.47
N GLU A 206 -13.12 -5.52 -10.84
CA GLU A 206 -13.56 -5.22 -12.21
C GLU A 206 -12.66 -4.18 -12.89
N HIS A 207 -12.04 -3.29 -12.10
CA HIS A 207 -11.16 -2.23 -12.56
C HIS A 207 -9.93 -2.07 -11.65
N PRO A 208 -8.78 -1.59 -12.16
CA PRO A 208 -7.57 -1.38 -11.35
C PRO A 208 -7.81 -0.47 -10.14
N GLU A 209 -8.70 0.51 -10.27
CA GLU A 209 -9.06 1.43 -9.21
C GLU A 209 -9.78 0.76 -8.03
N ASP A 210 -10.45 -0.38 -8.24
CA ASP A 210 -11.13 -1.11 -7.16
C ASP A 210 -10.16 -1.55 -6.06
N PHE A 211 -8.87 -1.72 -6.38
CA PHE A 211 -7.82 -2.00 -5.39
C PHE A 211 -7.67 -0.88 -4.35
N ALA A 212 -7.86 0.39 -4.72
CA ALA A 212 -7.79 1.48 -3.76
C ALA A 212 -8.97 1.47 -2.78
N ALA A 213 -10.15 1.04 -3.25
CA ALA A 213 -11.32 0.88 -2.38
C ALA A 213 -11.16 -0.27 -1.39
N LEU A 214 -10.40 -1.30 -1.76
CA LEU A 214 -10.14 -2.48 -0.94
C LEU A 214 -9.59 -2.12 0.43
N THR A 215 -8.58 -1.26 0.46
CA THR A 215 -7.88 -0.91 1.70
C THR A 215 -8.78 -0.13 2.64
N LEU A 216 -9.59 0.80 2.14
CA LEU A 216 -10.58 1.48 2.98
C LEU A 216 -11.67 0.52 3.47
N CYS A 217 -12.20 -0.36 2.61
CA CYS A 217 -13.20 -1.34 3.03
C CYS A 217 -12.67 -2.27 4.12
N THR A 218 -11.44 -2.77 3.96
CA THR A 218 -10.76 -3.63 4.93
C THR A 218 -10.53 -2.90 6.25
N LYS A 219 -10.02 -1.66 6.19
CA LYS A 219 -9.72 -0.83 7.35
C LYS A 219 -10.95 -0.60 8.23
N PHE A 220 -12.12 -0.42 7.62
CA PHE A 220 -13.37 -0.13 8.32
C PHE A 220 -14.32 -1.32 8.47
N ASP A 221 -13.89 -2.54 8.13
CA ASP A 221 -14.72 -3.76 8.19
C ASP A 221 -16.03 -3.60 7.38
N TRP A 222 -15.95 -2.96 6.22
CA TRP A 222 -17.09 -2.75 5.31
C TRP A 222 -17.19 -3.88 4.28
N PRO A 223 -18.41 -4.23 3.84
CA PRO A 223 -18.60 -5.27 2.84
C PRO A 223 -17.96 -4.87 1.51
N TYR A 224 -17.20 -5.78 0.89
CA TYR A 224 -16.62 -5.56 -0.43
C TYR A 224 -17.58 -6.01 -1.54
N ASP A 225 -18.61 -5.19 -1.77
CA ASP A 225 -19.54 -5.33 -2.89
C ASP A 225 -19.50 -4.09 -3.81
N ARG A 226 -19.96 -4.22 -5.05
CA ARG A 226 -19.89 -3.15 -6.07
C ARG A 226 -20.44 -1.82 -5.58
N ARG A 227 -21.52 -1.82 -4.78
CA ARG A 227 -22.12 -0.59 -4.27
C ARG A 227 -21.22 0.11 -3.26
N THR A 228 -20.60 -0.66 -2.37
CA THR A 228 -19.63 -0.11 -1.40
C THR A 228 -18.36 0.36 -2.10
N VAL A 229 -17.87 -0.41 -3.08
CA VAL A 229 -16.70 -0.02 -3.89
C VAL A 229 -16.98 1.28 -4.64
N ASP A 230 -18.10 1.39 -5.37
CA ASP A 230 -18.47 2.62 -6.09
C ASP A 230 -18.53 3.84 -5.17
N TYR A 231 -19.09 3.67 -3.97
CA TYR A 231 -19.17 4.73 -2.97
C TYR A 231 -17.79 5.21 -2.52
N VAL A 232 -16.88 4.27 -2.25
CA VAL A 232 -15.51 4.58 -1.84
C VAL A 232 -14.74 5.22 -2.98
N LEU A 233 -14.87 4.72 -4.21
CA LEU A 233 -14.22 5.28 -5.39
C LEU A 233 -14.68 6.71 -5.68
N GLU A 234 -15.99 6.99 -5.58
CA GLU A 234 -16.51 8.35 -5.75
C GLU A 234 -15.84 9.33 -4.78
N PHE A 235 -15.70 8.92 -3.51
CA PHE A 235 -15.01 9.71 -2.50
C PHE A 235 -13.52 9.90 -2.83
N LEU A 236 -12.82 8.82 -3.18
CA LEU A 236 -11.39 8.87 -3.50
C LEU A 236 -11.09 9.70 -4.76
N HIS A 237 -11.93 9.66 -5.79
CA HIS A 237 -11.82 10.55 -6.95
C HIS A 237 -12.09 12.03 -6.59
N GLY A 238 -12.90 12.28 -5.56
CA GLY A 238 -13.04 13.60 -4.97
C GLY A 238 -11.71 14.12 -4.44
N ILE A 239 -10.98 13.28 -3.70
CA ILE A 239 -9.65 13.61 -3.16
C ILE A 239 -8.62 13.74 -4.29
N GLU A 240 -8.55 12.78 -5.22
CA GLU A 240 -7.55 12.75 -6.30
C GLU A 240 -7.53 14.05 -7.11
N ARG A 241 -8.71 14.57 -7.45
CA ARG A 241 -8.84 15.81 -8.25
C ARG A 241 -8.29 17.05 -7.55
N GLU A 242 -8.10 16.99 -6.24
CA GLU A 242 -7.62 18.09 -5.42
C GLU A 242 -6.19 17.90 -4.93
N LEU A 243 -5.59 16.72 -5.19
CA LEU A 243 -4.18 16.50 -4.90
C LEU A 243 -3.32 17.49 -5.69
N ASP A 244 -2.32 18.06 -5.03
CA ASP A 244 -1.32 18.87 -5.70
C ASP A 244 -0.53 18.02 -6.70
N HIS A 245 -0.63 18.39 -7.98
CA HIS A 245 -0.02 17.65 -9.07
C HIS A 245 1.50 17.66 -8.99
N ASP A 246 2.09 18.83 -8.75
CA ASP A 246 3.55 19.01 -8.74
C ASP A 246 4.14 18.26 -7.55
N LEU A 247 3.44 18.30 -6.41
CA LEU A 247 3.85 17.56 -5.21
C LEU A 247 3.75 16.04 -5.41
N ALA A 248 2.71 15.55 -6.09
CA ALA A 248 2.57 14.13 -6.41
C ALA A 248 3.65 13.64 -7.37
N GLU A 249 4.01 14.42 -8.39
CA GLU A 249 5.12 14.11 -9.30
C GLU A 249 6.47 14.10 -8.56
N GLN A 250 6.71 15.11 -7.71
CA GLN A 250 7.91 15.16 -6.88
C GLN A 250 8.03 13.91 -5.99
N LEU A 251 6.93 13.48 -5.36
CA LEU A 251 6.91 12.27 -4.55
C LEU A 251 7.29 11.03 -5.38
N VAL A 252 6.74 10.88 -6.59
CA VAL A 252 7.08 9.76 -7.48
C VAL A 252 8.57 9.78 -7.82
N ASP A 253 9.13 10.94 -8.18
CA ASP A 253 10.55 11.09 -8.48
C ASP A 253 11.44 10.73 -7.27
N GLU A 254 11.06 11.17 -6.07
CA GLU A 254 11.76 10.85 -4.83
C GLU A 254 11.74 9.34 -4.54
N VAL A 255 10.57 8.70 -4.68
CA VAL A 255 10.41 7.26 -4.48
C VAL A 255 11.21 6.48 -5.52
N VAL A 256 11.07 6.79 -6.81
CA VAL A 256 11.79 6.11 -7.90
C VAL A 256 13.30 6.25 -7.72
N ALA A 257 13.78 7.45 -7.37
CA ALA A 257 15.20 7.67 -7.11
C ALA A 257 15.70 6.90 -5.89
N ALA A 258 14.89 6.79 -4.83
CA ALA A 258 15.21 6.03 -3.63
C ALA A 258 15.21 4.52 -3.88
N ILE A 259 14.26 3.99 -4.66
CA ILE A 259 14.24 2.57 -5.04
C ILE A 259 15.45 2.22 -5.92
N ALA A 260 15.81 3.11 -6.87
CA ALA A 260 16.95 2.89 -7.75
C ALA A 260 18.31 2.95 -7.00
N ASP A 261 18.42 3.78 -5.96
CA ASP A 261 19.61 3.88 -5.11
C ASP A 261 19.23 4.23 -3.66
N PRO A 262 18.93 3.21 -2.82
CA PRO A 262 18.47 3.42 -1.44
C PRO A 262 19.45 4.24 -0.58
N ARG A 263 20.72 4.27 -0.95
CA ARG A 263 21.75 5.09 -0.29
C ARG A 263 21.47 6.58 -0.36
N ARG A 264 20.62 7.04 -1.28
CA ARG A 264 20.18 8.45 -1.32
C ARG A 264 19.33 8.84 -0.11
N MET A 265 18.70 7.86 0.55
CA MET A 265 17.93 8.07 1.77
C MET A 265 18.82 8.19 3.01
N SER A 266 20.14 8.02 2.88
CA SER A 266 21.08 8.12 4.00
C SER A 266 20.96 9.46 4.72
N MET A 267 21.12 9.43 6.04
CA MET A 267 21.25 10.65 6.83
C MET A 267 22.42 11.49 6.31
N THR A 268 22.16 12.76 5.99
CA THR A 268 23.24 13.73 5.80
C THR A 268 23.89 13.97 7.16
N VAL A 269 25.17 13.61 7.28
CA VAL A 269 25.98 13.83 8.50
C VAL A 269 26.33 15.30 8.63
#